data_AF-A0A2G6NU60-F1
#
_entry.id   AF-A0A2G6NU60-F1
#
_cell.length_a   1.000
_cell.length_b   1.000
_cell.length_c   1.000
_cell.angle_alpha   90.00
_cell.angle_beta   90.00
_cell.angle_gamma   90.00
#
_symmetry.space_group_name_H-M   'P 1'
#
loop_
_entity.id
_entity.type
_entity.pdbx_description
1 polymer ?
#
loop_
_entity_poly.entity_id
_entity_poly.type
_entity_poly.pdbx_seq_one_letter_code
_entity_poly.pdbx_strand_id
1 'polypeptide(L)'
;MLVTGLLLLVGAPARASLLRLYGGDNVGTASGQFLRIPVGARAVALGKAYVACATDGAAAFWNPAGIMRTPGRTNYFASHSEYTADMDLEYLGWHHRRQNFGYALSLGTLLSGDILRTDEFHQEGTGDYFNANQFYLGASLARAMTDRFSIGMTVKYYQENLDEFQTKALLADLGILYFVGLGDTRIGFSVRNFGSDLRPGGTPPPLADGYVAAQEFQAFPAPTVGTFGAARTWRLAR
;
A
#
# COMPACT_ATOMS: atom_id res chain seq x y z
N MET A 1 24.77 13.27 -28.37
CA MET A 1 25.83 12.77 -27.48
C MET A 1 25.18 12.41 -26.16
N LEU A 2 25.28 11.13 -25.80
CA LEU A 2 24.47 10.43 -24.80
C LEU A 2 24.75 10.89 -23.36
N VAL A 3 23.67 11.02 -22.60
CA VAL A 3 23.66 11.36 -21.17
C VAL A 3 23.97 10.10 -20.36
N THR A 4 25.14 10.06 -19.75
CA THR A 4 25.55 9.08 -18.73
C THR A 4 25.10 9.59 -17.36
N GLY A 5 24.00 9.03 -16.83
CA GLY A 5 23.50 9.29 -15.49
C GLY A 5 23.83 8.13 -14.56
N LEU A 6 24.79 8.37 -13.67
CA LEU A 6 25.33 7.52 -12.62
C LEU A 6 24.24 6.91 -11.70
N LEU A 7 24.18 5.59 -11.61
CA LEU A 7 23.41 4.84 -10.60
C LEU A 7 24.41 4.01 -9.77
N LEU A 8 24.83 4.54 -8.62
CA LEU A 8 25.64 3.79 -7.64
C LEU A 8 24.68 3.03 -6.72
N LEU A 9 24.44 1.76 -7.06
CA LEU A 9 23.84 0.75 -6.18
C LEU A 9 24.96 0.15 -5.32
N VAL A 10 24.94 0.44 -4.01
CA VAL A 10 25.75 -0.27 -3.02
C VAL A 10 25.07 -1.62 -2.73
N GLY A 11 25.89 -2.67 -2.64
CA GLY A 11 25.51 -4.07 -2.73
C GLY A 11 24.49 -4.58 -1.72
N ALA A 12 23.50 -5.29 -2.26
CA ALA A 12 22.87 -6.47 -1.68
C ALA A 12 22.48 -7.39 -2.84
N PRO A 13 22.65 -8.72 -2.77
CA PRO A 13 22.22 -9.62 -3.83
C PRO A 13 20.70 -9.83 -3.74
N ALA A 14 19.92 -8.78 -4.00
CA ALA A 14 18.49 -8.94 -4.22
C ALA A 14 18.29 -9.41 -5.66
N ARG A 15 18.14 -10.73 -5.85
CA ARG A 15 17.62 -11.30 -7.10
C ARG A 15 16.14 -10.92 -7.28
N ALA A 16 15.87 -9.64 -7.44
CA ALA A 16 14.55 -9.18 -7.86
C ALA A 16 14.52 -9.17 -9.39
N SER A 17 13.94 -10.21 -9.98
CA SER A 17 13.62 -10.24 -11.41
C SER A 17 12.60 -9.13 -11.72
N LEU A 18 13.09 -8.02 -12.27
CA LEU A 18 12.35 -6.79 -12.61
C LEU A 18 11.17 -6.97 -13.59
N LEU A 19 10.96 -8.16 -14.15
CA LEU A 19 9.97 -8.40 -15.21
C LEU A 19 9.11 -9.67 -15.04
N ARG A 20 8.95 -10.21 -13.82
CA ARG A 20 7.87 -11.19 -13.55
C ARG A 20 6.59 -10.44 -13.24
N LEU A 21 5.61 -10.49 -14.14
CA LEU A 21 4.26 -9.99 -13.89
C LEU A 21 3.57 -10.97 -12.91
N TYR A 22 3.71 -10.73 -11.61
CA TYR A 22 3.27 -11.59 -10.48
C TYR A 22 1.74 -11.73 -10.37
N GLY A 23 1.08 -12.32 -11.36
CA GLY A 23 -0.32 -12.68 -11.27
C GLY A 23 -0.58 -13.95 -10.43
N GLY A 24 0.42 -14.82 -10.22
CA GLY A 24 0.22 -16.18 -9.70
C GLY A 24 1.17 -16.68 -8.59
N ASP A 25 2.43 -16.25 -8.55
CA ASP A 25 3.45 -16.93 -7.71
C ASP A 25 3.27 -16.78 -6.18
N ASN A 26 2.49 -15.79 -5.73
CA ASN A 26 2.29 -15.50 -4.29
C ASN A 26 0.80 -15.53 -3.86
N VAL A 27 -0.06 -16.18 -4.65
CA VAL A 27 -1.50 -16.28 -4.33
C VAL A 27 -1.68 -17.16 -3.10
N GLY A 28 -2.24 -16.60 -2.04
CA GLY A 28 -2.48 -17.31 -0.77
C GLY A 28 -1.26 -17.44 0.15
N THR A 29 -0.07 -17.02 -0.29
CA THR A 29 1.18 -17.09 0.49
C THR A 29 1.78 -15.72 0.81
N ALA A 30 1.28 -14.64 0.21
CA ALA A 30 1.74 -13.28 0.53
C ALA A 30 1.26 -12.83 1.92
N SER A 31 2.16 -12.20 2.68
CA SER A 31 1.82 -11.55 3.95
C SER A 31 1.42 -10.08 3.73
N GLY A 32 0.89 -9.41 4.75
CA GLY A 32 0.52 -7.99 4.71
C GLY A 32 -0.75 -7.66 3.90
N GLN A 33 -1.75 -8.54 3.90
CA GLN A 33 -2.97 -8.42 3.09
C GLN A 33 -3.71 -7.08 3.27
N PHE A 34 -3.58 -6.43 4.43
CA PHE A 34 -4.06 -5.07 4.69
C PHE A 34 -3.67 -4.06 3.61
N LEU A 35 -2.45 -4.13 3.07
CA LEU A 35 -1.98 -3.21 2.03
C LEU A 35 -2.75 -3.33 0.69
N ARG A 36 -3.63 -4.33 0.58
CA ARG A 36 -4.51 -4.56 -0.58
C ARG A 36 -5.95 -4.10 -0.32
N ILE A 37 -6.32 -3.78 0.92
CA ILE A 37 -7.65 -3.29 1.27
C ILE A 37 -7.82 -1.91 0.62
N PRO A 38 -8.89 -1.70 -0.18
CA PRO A 38 -9.05 -0.47 -0.93
C PRO A 38 -9.30 0.72 -0.01
N VAL A 39 -8.71 1.86 -0.33
CA VAL A 39 -8.93 3.12 0.38
C VAL A 39 -9.75 4.07 -0.48
N GLY A 40 -10.71 4.75 0.18
CA GLY A 40 -11.50 5.84 -0.39
C GLY A 40 -12.79 5.38 -1.05
N ALA A 41 -13.91 5.98 -0.63
CA ALA A 41 -15.25 5.62 -1.08
C ALA A 41 -15.41 5.63 -2.61
N ARG A 42 -14.82 6.61 -3.30
CA ARG A 42 -14.86 6.69 -4.77
C ARG A 42 -14.17 5.51 -5.45
N ALA A 43 -13.00 5.10 -4.95
CA ALA A 43 -12.26 3.99 -5.51
C ALA A 43 -12.99 2.67 -5.30
N VAL A 44 -13.60 2.49 -4.12
CA VAL A 44 -14.42 1.33 -3.78
C VAL A 44 -15.69 1.28 -4.63
N ALA A 45 -16.41 2.40 -4.79
CA ALA A 45 -17.62 2.50 -5.61
C ALA A 45 -17.36 2.21 -7.11
N LEU A 46 -16.14 2.50 -7.59
CA LEU A 46 -15.69 2.15 -8.94
C LEU A 46 -15.17 0.70 -9.05
N GLY A 47 -15.46 -0.16 -8.07
CA GLY A 47 -15.04 -1.57 -8.10
C GLY A 47 -13.53 -1.74 -8.09
N LYS A 48 -12.79 -0.86 -7.41
CA LYS A 48 -11.31 -0.79 -7.39
C LYS A 48 -10.68 -0.42 -8.74
N ALA A 49 -11.47 -0.06 -9.76
CA ALA A 49 -10.98 0.40 -11.07
C ALA A 49 -10.54 1.88 -11.01
N TYR A 50 -9.48 2.15 -10.23
CA TYR A 50 -9.10 3.52 -9.87
C TYR A 50 -7.73 3.98 -10.38
N VAL A 51 -6.86 3.07 -10.82
CA VAL A 51 -5.44 3.37 -11.16
C VAL A 51 -5.25 4.50 -12.19
N ALA A 52 -6.15 4.64 -13.16
CA ALA A 52 -6.09 5.68 -14.21
C ALA A 52 -6.85 6.96 -13.85
N CYS A 53 -7.72 6.93 -12.83
CA CYS A 53 -8.52 8.07 -12.39
C CYS A 53 -8.21 8.54 -10.96
N ALA A 54 -7.16 7.97 -10.35
CA ALA A 54 -6.61 8.34 -9.05
C ALA A 54 -5.99 9.75 -9.07
N THR A 55 -6.84 10.75 -9.08
CA THR A 55 -6.47 12.18 -9.16
C THR A 55 -7.07 12.96 -7.99
N ASP A 56 -7.19 12.33 -6.82
CA ASP A 56 -7.65 12.93 -5.58
C ASP A 56 -6.71 12.55 -4.42
N GLY A 57 -7.11 12.79 -3.17
CA GLY A 57 -6.25 12.53 -2.02
C GLY A 57 -5.95 11.05 -1.74
N ALA A 58 -6.63 10.11 -2.40
CA ALA A 58 -6.29 8.70 -2.38
C ALA A 58 -5.23 8.33 -3.46
N ALA A 59 -4.74 9.29 -4.25
CA ALA A 59 -3.78 9.04 -5.33
C ALA A 59 -2.49 8.39 -4.84
N ALA A 60 -1.96 8.79 -3.68
CA ALA A 60 -0.73 8.22 -3.12
C ALA A 60 -0.86 6.71 -2.83
N PHE A 61 -2.05 6.22 -2.49
CA PHE A 61 -2.33 4.80 -2.26
C PHE A 61 -2.55 4.01 -3.55
N TRP A 62 -3.18 4.61 -4.57
CA TRP A 62 -3.59 3.90 -5.79
C TRP A 62 -2.61 4.04 -6.96
N ASN A 63 -2.10 5.25 -7.20
CA ASN A 63 -1.13 5.54 -8.25
C ASN A 63 -0.42 6.88 -7.93
N PRO A 64 0.83 6.87 -7.44
CA PRO A 64 1.52 8.10 -7.06
C PRO A 64 1.72 9.09 -8.22
N ALA A 65 1.70 8.64 -9.49
CA ALA A 65 1.75 9.57 -10.64
C ALA A 65 0.51 10.47 -10.73
N GLY A 66 -0.59 10.06 -10.09
CA GLY A 66 -1.84 10.80 -9.99
C GLY A 66 -1.75 12.09 -9.17
N ILE A 67 -0.77 12.19 -8.26
CA ILE A 67 -0.52 13.38 -7.42
C ILE A 67 -0.35 14.64 -8.29
N MET A 68 0.30 14.51 -9.44
CA MET A 68 0.50 15.62 -10.38
C MET A 68 -0.78 16.11 -11.07
N ARG A 69 -1.86 15.32 -10.98
CA ARG A 69 -3.16 15.60 -11.60
C ARG A 69 -4.26 15.87 -10.57
N THR A 70 -3.94 15.80 -9.29
CA THR A 70 -4.86 16.20 -8.23
C THR A 70 -5.17 17.70 -8.35
N PRO A 71 -6.45 18.10 -8.38
CA PRO A 71 -6.84 19.52 -8.45
C PRO A 71 -6.22 20.35 -7.32
N GLY A 72 -5.87 21.61 -7.59
CA GLY A 72 -5.24 22.48 -6.60
C GLY A 72 -3.73 22.26 -6.40
N ARG A 73 -3.17 22.95 -5.41
CA ARG A 73 -1.76 22.83 -5.01
C ARG A 73 -1.58 21.97 -3.77
N THR A 74 -2.44 22.12 -2.79
CA THR A 74 -2.42 21.34 -1.55
C THR A 74 -3.77 20.67 -1.36
N ASN A 75 -3.76 19.39 -1.01
CA ASN A 75 -4.97 18.64 -0.70
C ASN A 75 -4.76 17.80 0.55
N TYR A 76 -5.84 17.67 1.32
CA TYR A 76 -5.93 16.78 2.45
C TYR A 76 -7.07 15.81 2.19
N PHE A 77 -6.93 14.58 2.65
CA PHE A 77 -7.93 13.55 2.50
C PHE A 77 -7.90 12.63 3.70
N ALA A 78 -9.08 12.32 4.21
CA ALA A 78 -9.29 11.36 5.27
C ALA A 78 -10.35 10.37 4.80
N SER A 79 -10.19 9.11 5.16
CA SER A 79 -11.16 8.05 4.87
C SER A 79 -11.20 7.12 6.06
N HIS A 80 -12.40 6.95 6.61
CA HIS A 80 -12.74 5.93 7.58
C HIS A 80 -13.59 4.87 6.88
N SER A 81 -13.39 3.60 7.19
CA SER A 81 -14.18 2.50 6.65
C SER A 81 -14.28 1.38 7.67
N GLU A 82 -15.51 1.11 8.11
CA GLU A 82 -15.84 -0.04 8.94
C GLU A 82 -15.76 -1.32 8.09
N TYR A 83 -15.06 -2.32 8.60
CA TYR A 83 -14.92 -3.63 8.01
C TYR A 83 -15.60 -4.68 8.90
N THR A 84 -15.71 -5.92 8.42
CA THR A 84 -16.33 -7.00 9.20
C THR A 84 -15.56 -7.26 10.50
N ALA A 85 -16.28 -7.71 11.53
CA ALA A 85 -15.73 -8.01 12.86
C ALA A 85 -15.17 -6.77 13.59
N ASP A 86 -15.90 -5.65 13.49
CA ASP A 86 -15.61 -4.39 14.20
C ASP A 86 -14.18 -3.86 13.96
N MET A 87 -13.65 -4.13 12.76
CA MET A 87 -12.34 -3.64 12.35
C MET A 87 -12.47 -2.30 11.63
N ASP A 88 -11.64 -1.33 12.02
CA ASP A 88 -11.65 0.00 11.44
C ASP A 88 -10.45 0.22 10.54
N LEU A 89 -10.72 0.64 9.31
CA LEU A 89 -9.71 1.10 8.36
C LEU A 89 -9.69 2.64 8.33
N GLU A 90 -8.58 3.21 8.77
CA GLU A 90 -8.32 4.63 8.68
C GLU A 90 -7.26 4.93 7.63
N TYR A 91 -7.46 6.02 6.90
CA TYR A 91 -6.46 6.55 5.98
C TYR A 91 -6.42 8.07 6.01
N LEU A 92 -5.21 8.61 6.09
CA LEU A 92 -4.93 10.04 5.98
C LEU A 92 -3.92 10.28 4.86
N GLY A 93 -4.23 11.24 4.01
CA GLY A 93 -3.41 11.62 2.87
C GLY A 93 -3.21 13.13 2.81
N TRP A 94 -1.96 13.56 2.69
CA TRP A 94 -1.59 14.93 2.37
C TRP A 94 -0.85 14.96 1.04
N HIS A 95 -1.16 15.96 0.22
CA HIS A 95 -0.54 16.15 -1.09
C HIS A 95 -0.17 17.61 -1.26
N HIS A 96 1.02 17.86 -1.79
CA HIS A 96 1.46 19.20 -2.16
C HIS A 96 2.22 19.20 -3.47
N ARG A 97 1.80 20.04 -4.41
CA ARG A 97 2.39 20.17 -5.74
C ARG A 97 3.07 21.52 -5.89
N ARG A 98 4.34 21.46 -6.31
CA ARG A 98 5.18 22.62 -6.61
C ARG A 98 5.76 22.46 -8.01
N GLN A 99 5.29 23.31 -8.94
CA GLN A 99 5.71 23.29 -10.35
C GLN A 99 5.56 21.88 -10.96
N ASN A 100 6.69 21.25 -11.33
CA ASN A 100 6.74 19.95 -11.98
C ASN A 100 6.88 18.79 -10.98
N PHE A 101 6.97 19.07 -9.68
CA PHE A 101 7.09 18.07 -8.63
C PHE A 101 5.86 18.05 -7.71
N GLY A 102 5.50 16.86 -7.26
CA GLY A 102 4.43 16.59 -6.30
C GLY A 102 4.98 15.74 -5.16
N TYR A 103 4.59 16.09 -3.95
CA TYR A 103 4.95 15.39 -2.73
C TYR A 103 3.68 14.91 -2.08
N ALA A 104 3.69 13.72 -1.49
CA ALA A 104 2.59 13.27 -0.66
C ALA A 104 3.07 12.48 0.55
N LEU A 105 2.30 12.57 1.62
CA LEU A 105 2.41 11.71 2.79
C LEU A 105 1.10 10.95 2.92
N SER A 106 1.19 9.65 3.17
CA SER A 106 0.04 8.77 3.37
C SER A 106 0.23 7.96 4.63
N LEU A 107 -0.77 7.91 5.49
CA LEU A 107 -0.86 7.05 6.65
C LEU A 107 -2.08 6.16 6.46
N GLY A 108 -1.97 4.87 6.75
CA GLY A 108 -3.14 4.02 6.89
C GLY A 108 -2.98 3.08 8.07
N THR A 109 -4.08 2.83 8.77
CA THR A 109 -4.14 1.89 9.90
C THR A 109 -5.33 0.96 9.74
N LEU A 110 -5.15 -0.31 10.10
CA LEU A 110 -6.23 -1.25 10.35
C LEU A 110 -6.21 -1.58 11.83
N LEU A 111 -7.28 -1.21 12.51
CA LEU A 111 -7.45 -1.44 13.93
C LEU A 111 -8.38 -2.64 14.07
N SER A 112 -7.92 -3.69 14.75
CA SER A 112 -8.74 -4.89 14.96
C SER A 112 -9.76 -4.75 16.08
N GLY A 113 -9.62 -3.71 16.91
CA GLY A 113 -10.23 -3.67 18.23
C GLY A 113 -9.61 -4.70 19.18
N ASP A 114 -10.20 -4.81 20.37
CA ASP A 114 -9.82 -5.78 21.39
C ASP A 114 -10.49 -7.12 21.11
N ILE A 115 -9.68 -8.15 20.87
CA ILE A 115 -10.13 -9.51 20.59
C ILE A 115 -10.00 -10.34 21.88
N LEU A 116 -11.10 -10.94 22.31
CA LEU A 116 -11.12 -11.80 23.49
C LEU A 116 -10.28 -13.06 23.23
N ARG A 117 -9.31 -13.33 24.09
CA ARG A 117 -8.47 -14.54 24.01
C ARG A 117 -9.31 -15.76 24.44
N THR A 118 -9.20 -16.84 23.69
CA THR A 118 -9.86 -18.13 23.98
C THR A 118 -8.81 -19.21 24.07
N ASP A 119 -9.01 -20.19 24.96
CA ASP A 119 -8.15 -21.36 25.10
C ASP A 119 -9.00 -22.64 25.15
N GLU A 120 -8.34 -23.80 25.26
CA GLU A 120 -9.01 -25.11 25.30
C GLU A 120 -9.98 -25.25 26.49
N PHE A 121 -9.71 -24.54 27.60
CA PHE A 121 -10.49 -24.58 28.84
C PHE A 121 -11.53 -23.44 28.94
N HIS A 122 -11.36 -22.37 28.17
CA HIS A 122 -12.14 -21.13 28.20
C HIS A 122 -12.52 -20.71 26.77
N GLN A 123 -13.46 -21.46 26.19
CA GLN A 123 -13.95 -21.24 24.82
C GLN A 123 -14.80 -19.97 24.69
N GLU A 124 -15.42 -19.50 25.78
CA GLU A 124 -16.18 -18.26 25.82
C GLU A 124 -15.32 -17.04 26.21
N GLY A 125 -14.02 -17.26 26.44
CA GLY A 125 -13.04 -16.21 26.74
C GLY A 125 -12.33 -16.40 28.06
N THR A 126 -11.03 -16.11 28.08
CA THR A 126 -10.18 -16.15 29.27
C THR A 126 -10.29 -14.88 30.13
N GLY A 127 -10.91 -13.82 29.61
CA GLY A 127 -10.94 -12.49 30.22
C GLY A 127 -9.76 -11.59 29.83
N ASP A 128 -8.77 -12.14 29.12
CA ASP A 128 -7.67 -11.40 28.51
C ASP A 128 -8.02 -10.98 27.08
N TYR A 129 -7.42 -9.87 26.63
CA TYR A 129 -7.62 -9.33 25.29
C TYR A 129 -6.28 -9.19 24.57
N PHE A 130 -6.30 -9.40 23.26
CA PHE A 130 -5.18 -9.09 22.37
C PHE A 130 -5.67 -8.27 21.18
N ASN A 131 -4.74 -7.62 20.48
CA ASN A 131 -5.05 -6.87 19.27
C ASN A 131 -4.11 -7.23 18.11
N ALA A 132 -4.59 -6.97 16.90
CA ALA A 132 -3.96 -7.27 15.62
C ALA A 132 -3.89 -5.99 14.77
N ASN A 133 -3.21 -4.97 15.29
CA ASN A 133 -3.15 -3.65 14.68
C ASN A 133 -2.08 -3.59 13.58
N GLN A 134 -2.44 -2.99 12.45
CA GLN A 134 -1.54 -2.83 11.31
C GLN A 134 -1.45 -1.36 10.91
N PHE A 135 -0.26 -0.89 10.54
CA PHE A 135 -0.10 0.45 10.03
C PHE A 135 0.94 0.53 8.92
N TYR A 136 0.78 1.53 8.05
CA TYR A 136 1.83 1.93 7.13
C TYR A 136 1.96 3.45 7.07
N LEU A 137 3.19 3.92 6.90
CA LEU A 137 3.52 5.30 6.60
C LEU A 137 4.22 5.35 5.24
N GLY A 138 3.71 6.17 4.34
CA GLY A 138 4.19 6.32 2.97
C GLY A 138 4.62 7.76 2.67
N ALA A 139 5.76 7.90 2.02
CA ALA A 139 6.23 9.16 1.45
C ALA A 139 6.34 9.01 -0.07
N SER A 140 5.66 9.88 -0.81
CA SER A 140 5.56 9.82 -2.26
C SER A 140 6.19 11.04 -2.92
N LEU A 141 6.88 10.79 -4.04
CA LEU A 141 7.39 11.81 -4.93
C LEU A 141 6.84 11.54 -6.34
N ALA A 142 6.24 12.54 -6.93
CA ALA A 142 5.73 12.51 -8.30
C ALA A 142 6.35 13.63 -9.12
N ARG A 143 6.52 13.38 -10.42
CA ARG A 143 7.04 14.36 -11.36
C ARG A 143 6.22 14.36 -12.64
N ALA A 144 5.78 15.55 -13.05
CA ALA A 144 5.28 15.77 -14.40
C ALA A 144 6.48 15.87 -15.34
N MET A 145 6.61 14.88 -16.22
CA MET A 145 7.67 14.81 -17.22
C MET A 145 7.28 15.61 -18.47
N THR A 146 5.99 15.57 -18.81
CA THR A 146 5.38 16.39 -19.87
C THR A 146 3.97 16.80 -19.46
N ASP A 147 3.32 17.64 -20.26
CA ASP A 147 1.91 18.01 -20.04
C ASP A 147 0.97 16.81 -20.04
N ARG A 148 1.39 15.68 -20.62
CA ARG A 148 0.60 14.46 -20.77
C ARG A 148 1.13 13.27 -19.96
N PHE A 149 2.37 13.29 -19.49
CA PHE A 149 3.01 12.15 -18.83
C PHE A 149 3.49 12.52 -17.43
N SER A 150 3.06 11.76 -16.43
CA SER A 150 3.58 11.84 -15.07
C SER A 150 4.03 10.47 -14.57
N ILE A 151 5.06 10.49 -13.73
CA ILE A 151 5.54 9.34 -13.00
C ILE A 151 5.50 9.62 -11.50
N GLY A 152 5.39 8.59 -10.69
CA GLY A 152 5.44 8.69 -9.25
C GLY A 152 6.08 7.46 -8.62
N MET A 153 6.66 7.67 -7.45
CA MET A 153 7.22 6.64 -6.61
C MET A 153 6.77 6.90 -5.17
N THR A 154 6.56 5.84 -4.41
CA THR A 154 6.29 5.90 -2.97
C THR A 154 7.22 4.95 -2.26
N VAL A 155 7.76 5.36 -1.12
CA VAL A 155 8.42 4.46 -0.16
C VAL A 155 7.50 4.34 1.04
N LYS A 156 7.27 3.11 1.51
CA LYS A 156 6.41 2.81 2.65
C LYS A 156 7.17 2.06 3.72
N TYR A 157 6.98 2.47 4.96
CA TYR A 157 7.27 1.67 6.14
C TYR A 157 5.98 1.00 6.57
N TYR A 158 5.99 -0.33 6.62
CA TYR A 158 4.87 -1.15 7.05
C TYR A 158 5.23 -1.84 8.37
N GLN A 159 4.26 -1.86 9.28
CA GLN A 159 4.37 -2.59 10.53
C GLN A 159 3.03 -3.24 10.88
N GLU A 160 3.12 -4.49 11.31
CA GLU A 160 2.02 -5.28 11.83
C GLU A 160 2.39 -5.72 13.24
N ASN A 161 1.49 -5.51 14.18
CA ASN A 161 1.57 -6.05 15.53
C ASN A 161 0.44 -7.05 15.68
N LEU A 162 0.77 -8.29 16.01
CA LEU A 162 -0.17 -9.35 16.32
C LEU A 162 0.23 -9.91 17.67
N ASP A 163 -0.42 -9.40 18.73
CA ASP A 163 -0.08 -9.76 20.10
C ASP A 163 1.42 -9.55 20.41
N GLU A 164 2.17 -10.60 20.76
CA GLU A 164 3.62 -10.52 21.01
C GLU A 164 4.48 -10.51 19.73
N PHE A 165 3.87 -10.71 18.56
CA PHE A 165 4.57 -10.75 17.27
C PHE A 165 4.55 -9.41 16.57
N GLN A 166 5.69 -9.05 15.99
CA GLN A 166 5.85 -7.82 15.24
C GLN A 166 6.55 -8.09 13.91
N THR A 167 5.91 -7.66 12.82
CA THR A 167 6.45 -7.72 11.47
C THR A 167 6.71 -6.30 10.97
N LYS A 168 7.90 -6.05 10.40
CA LYS A 168 8.26 -4.77 9.80
C LYS A 168 8.77 -5.00 8.38
N ALA A 169 8.40 -4.11 7.46
CA ALA A 169 8.89 -4.15 6.10
C ALA A 169 9.04 -2.76 5.50
N LEU A 170 10.00 -2.65 4.57
CA LEU A 170 10.12 -1.50 3.69
C LEU A 170 9.64 -1.91 2.30
N LEU A 171 8.69 -1.13 1.79
CA LEU A 171 8.04 -1.37 0.52
C LEU A 171 8.14 -0.13 -0.37
N ALA A 172 7.96 -0.33 -1.66
CA ALA A 172 7.96 0.70 -2.67
C ALA A 172 6.79 0.52 -3.63
N ASP A 173 6.27 1.64 -4.11
CA ASP A 173 5.29 1.71 -5.18
C ASP A 173 5.86 2.52 -6.33
N LEU A 174 5.45 2.16 -7.54
CA LEU A 174 5.72 2.88 -8.77
C LEU A 174 4.41 3.14 -9.50
N GLY A 175 4.31 4.33 -10.08
CA GLY A 175 3.11 4.79 -10.77
C GLY A 175 3.47 5.53 -12.04
N ILE A 176 2.66 5.31 -13.07
CA ILE A 176 2.71 6.01 -14.34
C ILE A 176 1.28 6.43 -14.69
N LEU A 177 1.14 7.65 -15.22
CA LEU A 177 -0.12 8.16 -15.73
C LEU A 177 0.11 8.94 -17.03
N TYR A 178 -0.61 8.56 -18.07
CA TYR A 178 -0.50 9.11 -19.42
C TYR A 178 -1.85 9.60 -19.95
N PHE A 179 -1.88 10.83 -20.47
CA PHE A 179 -3.02 11.44 -21.15
C PHE A 179 -2.84 11.30 -22.65
N VAL A 180 -3.73 10.55 -23.28
CA VAL A 180 -3.62 10.19 -24.71
C VAL A 180 -3.84 11.42 -25.62
N GLY A 181 -4.54 12.45 -25.12
CA GLY A 181 -4.88 13.66 -25.88
C GLY A 181 -6.17 13.55 -26.70
N LEU A 182 -6.87 12.40 -26.62
CA LEU A 182 -8.22 12.22 -27.15
C LEU A 182 -9.25 12.62 -26.06
N GLY A 183 -9.43 13.92 -25.86
CA GLY A 183 -10.21 14.45 -24.74
C GLY A 183 -9.56 14.14 -23.38
N ASP A 184 -10.36 13.67 -22.42
CA ASP A 184 -9.90 13.26 -21.08
C ASP A 184 -9.60 11.74 -20.99
N THR A 185 -9.06 11.17 -22.07
CA THR A 185 -8.67 9.75 -22.09
C THR A 185 -7.32 9.58 -21.41
N ARG A 186 -7.28 8.69 -20.42
CA ARG A 186 -6.14 8.45 -19.53
C ARG A 186 -5.80 6.97 -19.47
N ILE A 187 -4.52 6.66 -19.40
CA ILE A 187 -3.99 5.32 -19.18
C ILE A 187 -3.10 5.38 -17.95
N GLY A 188 -3.34 4.47 -16.99
CA GLY A 188 -2.60 4.39 -15.75
C GLY A 188 -1.99 3.01 -15.57
N PHE A 189 -0.78 2.97 -15.03
CA PHE A 189 -0.13 1.75 -14.59
C PHE A 189 0.47 1.99 -13.21
N SER A 190 0.31 1.03 -12.30
CA SER A 190 0.95 1.10 -10.99
C SER A 190 1.31 -0.28 -10.47
N VAL A 191 2.51 -0.39 -9.92
CA VAL A 191 2.96 -1.54 -9.15
C VAL A 191 3.10 -1.09 -7.71
N ARG A 192 2.40 -1.76 -6.80
CA ARG A 192 2.34 -1.39 -5.38
C ARG A 192 2.87 -2.50 -4.50
N ASN A 193 3.40 -2.13 -3.33
CA ASN A 193 3.85 -3.01 -2.26
C ASN A 193 4.96 -3.97 -2.71
N PHE A 194 5.90 -3.46 -3.51
CA PHE A 194 7.10 -4.20 -3.90
C PHE A 194 8.20 -3.99 -2.86
N GLY A 195 8.80 -5.05 -2.31
CA GLY A 195 9.83 -4.89 -1.29
C GLY A 195 10.34 -6.20 -0.71
N SER A 196 10.95 -6.12 0.47
CA SER A 196 11.49 -7.29 1.17
C SER A 196 10.39 -8.23 1.63
N ASP A 197 10.73 -9.51 1.77
CA ASP A 197 9.85 -10.49 2.40
C ASP A 197 9.56 -10.09 3.85
N LEU A 198 8.32 -10.31 4.26
CA LEU A 198 7.82 -10.05 5.60
C LEU A 198 8.12 -11.27 6.46
N ARG A 199 8.80 -11.05 7.59
CA ARG A 199 9.07 -12.08 8.58
C ARG A 199 8.58 -11.61 9.94
N PRO A 200 7.69 -12.37 10.59
CA PRO A 200 7.34 -12.13 11.99
C PRO A 200 8.60 -12.22 12.86
N GLY A 201 8.79 -11.21 13.69
CA GLY A 201 9.70 -11.27 14.82
C GLY A 201 8.92 -11.28 16.13
N GLY A 202 9.60 -11.54 17.23
CA GLY A 202 9.00 -11.59 18.56
C GLY A 202 9.60 -12.72 19.37
N THR A 203 9.50 -12.60 20.68
CA THR A 203 9.87 -13.66 21.61
C THR A 203 8.58 -14.14 22.27
N PRO A 204 7.97 -15.22 21.79
CA PRO A 204 6.77 -15.76 22.41
C PRO A 204 7.03 -16.12 23.88
N PRO A 205 6.04 -15.98 24.77
CA PRO A 205 6.18 -16.39 26.15
C PRO A 205 6.50 -17.90 26.25
N PRO A 206 7.25 -18.33 27.28
CA PRO A 206 7.53 -19.74 27.48
C PRO A 206 6.22 -20.51 27.67
N LEU A 207 6.11 -21.65 27.00
CA LEU A 207 4.97 -22.56 27.16
C LEU A 207 5.08 -23.27 28.52
N ALA A 208 3.95 -23.78 29.02
CA ALA A 208 3.97 -24.73 30.13
C ALA A 208 4.91 -25.91 29.78
N ASP A 209 5.58 -26.46 30.79
CA ASP A 209 6.61 -27.52 30.69
C ASP A 209 8.00 -27.10 30.17
N GLY A 210 8.31 -25.79 30.13
CA GLY A 210 9.66 -25.30 29.83
C GLY A 210 10.05 -25.33 28.34
N TYR A 211 9.07 -25.55 27.46
CA TYR A 211 9.26 -25.43 26.02
C TYR A 211 9.39 -23.97 25.61
N VAL A 212 10.48 -23.67 24.90
CA VAL A 212 10.68 -22.36 24.25
C VAL A 212 10.05 -22.45 22.86
N ALA A 213 9.05 -21.61 22.59
CA ALA A 213 8.45 -21.53 21.27
C ALA A 213 9.48 -21.05 20.23
N ALA A 214 9.34 -21.53 18.99
CA ALA A 214 10.25 -21.21 17.90
C ALA A 214 10.34 -19.70 17.69
N GLN A 215 11.57 -19.17 17.63
CA GLN A 215 11.86 -17.75 17.40
C GLN A 215 12.21 -17.46 15.93
N GLU A 216 12.42 -18.50 15.12
CA GLU A 216 12.64 -18.38 13.69
C GLU A 216 11.35 -18.64 12.92
N PHE A 217 10.77 -17.57 12.39
CA PHE A 217 9.57 -17.64 11.56
C PHE A 217 9.93 -17.64 10.07
N GLN A 218 9.10 -18.31 9.27
CA GLN A 218 9.20 -18.28 7.82
C GLN A 218 8.95 -16.87 7.29
N ALA A 219 9.74 -16.46 6.28
CA ALA A 219 9.52 -15.22 5.57
C ALA A 219 8.51 -15.44 4.42
N PHE A 220 7.60 -14.50 4.26
CA PHE A 220 6.59 -14.50 3.21
C PHE A 220 6.74 -13.28 2.31
N PRO A 221 6.52 -13.41 0.99
CA PRO A 221 6.69 -12.30 0.08
C PRO A 221 5.68 -11.19 0.35
N ALA A 222 6.09 -9.95 0.03
CA ALA A 222 5.22 -8.79 0.09
C ALA A 222 4.01 -8.94 -0.85
N PRO A 223 2.86 -8.31 -0.53
CA PRO A 223 1.63 -8.43 -1.29
C PRO A 223 1.67 -7.50 -2.51
N THR A 224 2.63 -7.74 -3.40
CA THR A 224 2.85 -6.93 -4.59
C THR A 224 1.66 -7.01 -5.53
N VAL A 225 1.14 -5.86 -5.96
CA VAL A 225 0.01 -5.78 -6.88
C VAL A 225 0.37 -4.91 -8.08
N GLY A 226 0.37 -5.51 -9.27
CA GLY A 226 0.39 -4.80 -10.54
C GLY A 226 -1.03 -4.45 -10.98
N THR A 227 -1.27 -3.19 -11.33
CA THR A 227 -2.55 -2.70 -11.84
C THR A 227 -2.33 -1.89 -13.11
N PHE A 228 -3.19 -2.10 -14.10
CA PHE A 228 -3.26 -1.28 -15.30
C PHE A 228 -4.72 -0.89 -15.52
N GLY A 229 -4.96 0.24 -16.17
CA GLY A 229 -6.32 0.67 -16.47
C GLY A 229 -6.37 1.85 -17.41
N ALA A 230 -7.56 2.09 -17.95
CA ALA A 230 -7.87 3.26 -18.73
C ALA A 230 -9.11 3.94 -18.16
N ALA A 231 -9.18 5.27 -18.28
CA ALA A 231 -10.34 6.04 -17.86
C ALA A 231 -10.65 7.11 -18.90
N ARG A 232 -11.93 7.40 -19.10
CA ARG A 232 -12.40 8.50 -19.95
C ARG A 232 -13.66 9.09 -19.35
N THR A 233 -13.69 10.40 -19.21
CA THR A 233 -14.90 11.13 -18.82
C THR A 233 -15.69 11.51 -20.06
N TRP A 234 -16.94 11.08 -20.15
CA TRP A 234 -17.88 11.52 -21.18
C TRP A 234 -18.72 12.65 -20.63
N ARG A 235 -18.70 13.81 -21.28
CA ARG A 235 -19.69 14.86 -21.00
C ARG A 235 -20.93 14.49 -21.80
N LEU A 236 -21.91 13.90 -21.13
CA LEU A 236 -23.25 13.81 -21.68
C LEU A 236 -23.76 15.25 -21.76
N ALA A 237 -23.90 15.79 -22.97
CA ALA A 237 -24.55 17.08 -23.16
C ALA A 237 -25.96 17.00 -22.54
N ARG A 238 -26.36 18.03 -21.81
CA ARG A 238 -27.77 18.23 -21.47
C ARG A 238 -28.52 18.71 -22.72
#